data_AF-A0A199UJR5-F1
#
_entry.id   AF-A0A199UJR5-F1
#
_cell.length_a   1.000
_cell.length_b   1.000
_cell.length_c   1.000
_cell.angle_alpha   90.00
_cell.angle_beta   90.00
_cell.angle_gamma   90.00
#
_symmetry.space_group_name_H-M   'P 1'
#
loop_
_entity.id
_entity.type
_entity.pdbx_description
1 polymer ?
#
loop_
_entity_poly.entity_id
_entity_poly.type
_entity_poly.pdbx_seq_one_letter_code
_entity_poly.pdbx_strand_id
1 'polypeptide(L)'
;MDSELEDLRKLRITTLEGLEGDEGEEAVEHDEEEEEEEEEEEEDEGVTLGFVEKLKNPRSLLRHLFPSKAGGVPAWLDPVNLPPEKSRTCGFCGEPLQFLLQKKSTFHRTLFVFMCPSMSCLLRDQHEQWKREGGNLCRSVKVFRCQLPRTNPFYSSEPPRRDGTDKPLCTGVSLCCWCGTWKGEKLCSSCRKVRYCSEKHQALHWRSGHKNDCRRIISSEASDSPLVASTTLWPEYEIAIEEEYVFNSEVSEENSSSTSLVPTDNNKKDEMVQSLMDQFEADADKKSWASFQERLARAPEQVL
;
A
#
# COMPACT_ATOMS: atom_id res chain seq x y z
N MET A 1 43.44 -1.30 -2.84
CA MET A 1 44.18 -0.17 -2.27
C MET A 1 44.79 0.59 -3.42
N ASP A 2 44.39 1.86 -3.50
CA ASP A 2 45.12 2.97 -4.11
C ASP A 2 45.08 3.15 -5.64
N SER A 3 43.87 3.26 -6.19
CA SER A 3 43.68 3.99 -7.46
C SER A 3 42.34 4.70 -7.64
N GLU A 4 41.52 4.89 -6.59
CA GLU A 4 40.23 5.62 -6.68
C GLU A 4 40.07 6.70 -5.59
N LEU A 5 41.15 7.06 -4.90
CA LEU A 5 41.14 8.06 -3.81
C LEU A 5 41.77 9.40 -4.22
N GLU A 6 42.06 9.62 -5.51
CA GLU A 6 42.76 10.81 -6.01
C GLU A 6 41.89 11.85 -6.72
N ASP A 7 40.59 11.62 -6.90
CA ASP A 7 39.71 12.57 -7.63
C ASP A 7 38.78 13.44 -6.75
N LEU A 8 38.94 13.42 -5.42
CA LEU A 8 38.17 14.28 -4.49
C LEU A 8 38.95 15.50 -3.95
N ARG A 9 40.06 15.90 -4.59
CA ARG A 9 40.86 17.09 -4.20
C ARG A 9 40.67 18.32 -5.08
N LYS A 10 39.70 18.32 -6.00
CA LYS A 10 39.31 19.52 -6.74
C LYS A 10 38.12 20.18 -6.05
N LEU A 11 38.40 21.20 -5.26
CA LEU A 11 37.62 22.44 -5.02
C LEU A 11 38.21 23.15 -3.79
N ARG A 12 39.45 23.62 -3.90
CA ARG A 12 40.02 24.64 -2.99
C ARG A 12 39.73 26.01 -3.62
N ILE A 13 38.87 26.79 -2.99
CA ILE A 13 38.64 28.19 -3.35
C ILE A 13 39.75 29.01 -2.67
N THR A 14 40.43 29.79 -3.49
CA THR A 14 41.61 30.61 -3.22
C THR A 14 41.28 31.81 -2.31
N THR A 15 42.10 31.99 -1.28
CA THR A 15 42.27 33.21 -0.48
C THR A 15 42.88 34.33 -1.34
N LEU A 16 42.29 35.52 -1.28
CA LEU A 16 42.79 36.74 -1.93
C LEU A 16 43.35 37.67 -0.84
N GLU A 17 44.64 38.00 -0.92
CA GLU A 17 45.32 38.96 -0.05
C GLU A 17 45.11 40.41 -0.55
N GLY A 18 44.84 41.31 0.40
CA GLY A 18 45.54 42.60 0.56
C GLY A 18 45.10 43.80 -0.26
N LEU A 19 44.45 44.78 0.39
CA LEU A 19 44.76 46.21 0.23
C LEU A 19 44.56 46.94 1.59
N GLU A 20 45.54 47.78 1.92
CA GLU A 20 45.74 48.49 3.19
C GLU A 20 44.91 49.79 3.30
N GLY A 21 44.67 50.21 4.55
CA GLY A 21 44.58 51.63 4.96
C GLY A 21 43.21 52.10 5.46
N ASP A 22 43.06 52.31 6.77
CA ASP A 22 42.97 53.65 7.42
C ASP A 22 42.40 53.53 8.84
N GLU A 23 42.89 54.39 9.75
CA GLU A 23 42.64 54.40 11.19
C GLU A 23 41.26 54.99 11.55
N GLY A 24 40.61 54.45 12.58
CA GLY A 24 39.38 55.04 13.15
C GLY A 24 38.83 54.23 14.32
N GLU A 25 39.07 54.71 15.53
CA GLU A 25 38.44 54.25 16.78
C GLU A 25 36.94 54.59 16.77
N GLU A 26 36.04 53.61 16.84
CA GLU A 26 34.68 53.82 17.37
C GLU A 26 34.21 52.58 18.15
N ALA A 27 33.74 52.83 19.37
CA ALA A 27 33.19 51.86 20.29
C ALA A 27 31.84 51.34 19.78
N VAL A 28 31.61 50.02 19.84
CA VAL A 28 30.31 49.41 19.54
C VAL A 28 29.76 48.77 20.81
N GLU A 29 28.58 49.23 21.16
CA GLU A 29 27.77 48.82 22.30
C GLU A 29 27.35 47.35 22.19
N HIS A 30 27.27 46.69 23.34
CA HIS A 30 26.85 45.30 23.51
C HIS A 30 25.32 45.27 23.60
N ASP A 31 24.66 44.95 22.49
CA ASP A 31 23.23 44.61 22.49
C ASP A 31 23.08 43.10 22.72
N GLU A 32 22.50 42.73 23.87
CA GLU A 32 22.06 41.38 24.18
C GLU A 32 20.70 41.16 23.51
N GLU A 33 20.70 40.60 22.30
CA GLU A 33 19.49 40.08 21.67
C GLU A 33 19.16 38.73 22.33
N GLU A 34 18.11 38.69 23.17
CA GLU A 34 17.51 37.47 23.67
C GLU A 34 16.89 36.70 22.48
N GLU A 35 17.55 35.63 22.03
CA GLU A 35 16.98 34.70 21.06
C GLU A 35 15.82 33.94 21.73
N GLU A 36 14.58 34.36 21.44
CA GLU A 36 13.39 33.55 21.75
C GLU A 36 13.47 32.27 20.92
N GLU A 37 13.83 31.15 21.57
CA GLU A 37 13.74 29.81 20.99
C GLU A 37 12.25 29.52 20.71
N GLU A 38 11.80 29.78 19.47
CA GLU A 38 10.54 29.27 18.97
C GLU A 38 10.62 27.74 18.99
N GLU A 39 10.05 27.11 20.01
CA GLU A 39 9.81 25.67 20.04
C GLU A 39 8.94 25.34 18.82
N GLU A 40 9.57 24.87 17.74
CA GLU A 40 8.87 24.24 16.62
C GLU A 40 8.10 23.06 17.19
N GLU A 41 6.80 23.25 17.46
CA GLU A 41 5.88 22.15 17.77
C GLU A 41 5.99 21.16 16.60
N GLU A 42 6.70 20.05 16.80
CA GLU A 42 6.68 18.93 15.85
C GLU A 42 5.21 18.52 15.71
N GLU A 43 4.55 18.95 14.62
CA GLU A 43 3.23 18.46 14.24
C GLU A 43 3.33 16.93 14.16
N ASP A 44 2.78 16.25 15.17
CA ASP A 44 2.70 14.79 15.23
C ASP A 44 2.06 14.32 13.92
N GLU A 45 2.88 13.81 12.98
CA GLU A 45 2.42 13.36 11.67
C GLU A 45 1.37 12.27 11.90
N GLY A 46 0.09 12.67 11.83
CA GLY A 46 -1.03 11.82 12.20
C GLY A 46 -0.97 10.47 11.49
N VAL A 47 -0.92 9.39 12.27
CA VAL A 47 -0.94 8.04 11.71
C VAL A 47 -2.33 7.77 11.13
N THR A 48 -2.34 7.20 9.92
CA THR A 48 -3.58 6.81 9.25
C THR A 48 -3.81 5.32 9.36
N LEU A 49 -5.00 4.93 9.82
CA LEU A 49 -5.44 3.55 9.96
C LEU A 49 -6.24 3.12 8.73
N GLY A 50 -6.25 1.82 8.45
CA GLY A 50 -6.98 1.23 7.34
C GLY A 50 -7.92 0.13 7.81
N PHE A 51 -9.20 0.20 7.41
CA PHE A 51 -10.22 -0.79 7.75
C PHE A 51 -10.82 -1.40 6.50
N VAL A 52 -11.13 -2.70 6.56
CA VAL A 52 -11.71 -3.44 5.44
C VAL A 52 -13.21 -3.58 5.64
N GLU A 53 -13.98 -2.81 4.87
CA GLU A 53 -15.44 -2.79 4.95
C GLU A 53 -16.10 -3.61 3.84
N LYS A 54 -17.25 -4.22 4.17
CA LYS A 54 -18.13 -4.80 3.16
C LYS A 54 -18.70 -3.72 2.26
N LEU A 55 -18.74 -4.02 0.97
CA LEU A 55 -19.35 -3.19 -0.06
C LEU A 55 -20.79 -2.78 0.27
N LYS A 56 -21.02 -1.48 0.45
CA LYS A 56 -22.36 -0.89 0.48
C LYS A 56 -22.94 -0.77 -0.95
N ASN A 57 -22.09 -0.43 -1.93
CA ASN A 57 -22.48 -0.28 -3.34
C ASN A 57 -21.33 -0.71 -4.28
N PRO A 58 -21.49 -1.79 -5.07
CA PRO A 58 -20.44 -2.26 -6.01
C PRO A 58 -19.97 -1.20 -7.01
N ARG A 59 -20.78 -0.18 -7.31
CA ARG A 59 -20.41 0.91 -8.21
C ARG A 59 -19.36 1.85 -7.62
N SER A 60 -19.11 1.83 -6.30
CA SER A 60 -18.08 2.67 -5.67
C SER A 60 -16.66 2.22 -6.04
N LEU A 61 -16.48 0.95 -6.43
CA LEU A 61 -15.16 0.38 -6.75
C LEU A 61 -14.80 0.44 -8.24
N LEU A 62 -15.48 1.29 -9.01
CA LEU A 62 -15.16 1.50 -10.41
C LEU A 62 -13.88 2.31 -10.56
N ARG A 63 -13.08 2.02 -11.59
CA ARG A 63 -11.75 2.61 -11.79
C ARG A 63 -11.68 4.13 -11.88
N HIS A 64 -12.78 4.80 -12.25
CA HIS A 64 -12.85 6.26 -12.36
C HIS A 64 -13.16 6.94 -11.02
N LEU A 65 -13.47 6.17 -9.98
CA LEU A 65 -13.66 6.65 -8.61
C LEU A 65 -12.39 6.49 -7.75
N PHE A 66 -11.33 5.93 -8.33
CA PHE A 66 -10.01 5.72 -7.73
C PHE A 66 -10.07 5.02 -6.36
N PRO A 67 -10.63 3.80 -6.29
CA PRO A 67 -10.85 3.13 -5.01
C PRO A 67 -9.55 2.61 -4.38
N SER A 68 -9.52 2.61 -3.05
CA SER A 68 -8.67 1.70 -2.26
C SER A 68 -9.53 0.48 -1.89
N LYS A 69 -9.06 -0.73 -2.20
CA LYS A 69 -9.85 -1.96 -2.05
C LYS A 69 -8.98 -3.20 -1.90
N ALA A 70 -9.57 -4.24 -1.32
CA ALA A 70 -9.00 -5.57 -1.23
C ALA A 70 -9.87 -6.60 -1.99
N GLY A 71 -9.23 -7.58 -2.62
CA GLY A 71 -9.87 -8.66 -3.35
C GLY A 71 -10.68 -8.25 -4.58
N GLY A 72 -11.40 -9.21 -5.14
CA GLY A 72 -12.09 -9.06 -6.43
C GLY A 72 -11.13 -8.90 -7.61
N VAL A 73 -11.51 -8.05 -8.56
CA VAL A 73 -10.66 -7.66 -9.70
C VAL A 73 -10.09 -6.25 -9.51
N PRO A 74 -8.86 -5.98 -10.00
CA PRO A 74 -8.28 -4.66 -9.90
C PRO A 74 -9.08 -3.65 -10.72
N ALA A 75 -9.33 -2.49 -10.12
CA ALA A 75 -9.81 -1.32 -10.81
C ALA A 75 -8.59 -0.61 -11.44
N TRP A 76 -8.13 -1.12 -12.58
CA TRP A 76 -6.93 -0.63 -13.26
C TRP A 76 -7.01 0.85 -13.58
N LEU A 77 -5.98 1.59 -13.12
CA LEU A 77 -5.85 3.02 -13.37
C LEU A 77 -5.50 3.31 -14.84
N ASP A 78 -4.47 2.66 -15.39
CA ASP A 78 -4.28 2.64 -16.85
C ASP A 78 -5.04 1.42 -17.41
N PRO A 79 -6.16 1.61 -18.12
CA PRO A 79 -6.96 0.50 -18.60
C PRO A 79 -6.41 -0.11 -19.90
N VAL A 80 -5.30 0.41 -20.43
CA VAL A 80 -4.70 0.00 -21.71
C VAL A 80 -3.34 -0.67 -21.50
N ASN A 81 -2.46 -0.03 -20.74
CA ASN A 81 -1.06 -0.44 -20.56
C ASN A 81 -0.89 -1.30 -19.30
N LEU A 82 -1.50 -2.49 -19.32
CA LEU A 82 -1.35 -3.46 -18.24
C LEU A 82 0.06 -4.08 -18.20
N PRO A 83 0.52 -4.54 -17.02
CA PRO A 83 1.82 -5.22 -16.90
C PRO A 83 1.97 -6.39 -17.89
N PRO A 84 3.15 -6.54 -18.54
CA PRO A 84 3.40 -7.60 -19.51
C PRO A 84 3.37 -9.00 -18.88
N GLU A 85 3.23 -10.04 -19.70
CA GLU A 85 3.10 -11.44 -19.26
C GLU A 85 4.23 -11.87 -18.32
N LYS A 86 5.49 -11.50 -18.61
CA LYS A 86 6.65 -11.87 -17.81
C LYS A 86 6.63 -11.24 -16.40
N SER A 87 6.08 -10.04 -16.24
CA SER A 87 6.07 -9.37 -14.95
C SER A 87 4.93 -9.85 -14.06
N ARG A 88 3.82 -10.32 -14.64
CA ARG A 88 2.59 -10.67 -13.92
C ARG A 88 2.49 -12.13 -13.43
N THR A 89 3.52 -12.95 -13.63
CA THR A 89 3.58 -14.35 -13.19
C THR A 89 4.42 -14.53 -11.92
N CYS A 90 4.14 -15.58 -11.14
CA CYS A 90 4.94 -15.98 -9.99
C CYS A 90 6.32 -16.48 -10.45
N GLY A 91 7.39 -15.99 -9.82
CA GLY A 91 8.75 -16.41 -10.13
C GLY A 91 9.06 -17.89 -9.81
N PHE A 92 8.22 -18.56 -9.01
CA PHE A 92 8.45 -19.95 -8.61
C PHE A 92 7.64 -20.97 -9.43
N CYS A 93 6.33 -20.74 -9.59
CA CYS A 93 5.45 -21.67 -10.31
C CYS A 93 5.09 -21.22 -11.72
N GLY A 94 5.45 -20.00 -12.13
CA GLY A 94 5.13 -19.45 -13.45
C GLY A 94 3.67 -19.05 -13.66
N GLU A 95 2.81 -19.22 -12.65
CA GLU A 95 1.37 -18.93 -12.78
C GLU A 95 1.05 -17.44 -12.64
N PRO A 96 -0.01 -16.93 -13.31
CA PRO A 96 -0.45 -15.56 -13.11
C PRO A 96 -0.74 -15.27 -11.63
N LEU A 97 -0.24 -14.12 -11.15
CA LEU A 97 -0.51 -13.69 -9.78
C LEU A 97 -1.97 -13.24 -9.63
N GLN A 98 -2.50 -13.37 -8.41
CA GLN A 98 -3.85 -12.99 -8.06
C GLN A 98 -3.84 -11.62 -7.37
N PHE A 99 -4.84 -10.79 -7.71
CA PHE A 99 -4.98 -9.44 -7.17
C PHE A 99 -5.34 -9.47 -5.68
N LEU A 100 -4.50 -8.87 -4.84
CA LEU A 100 -4.70 -8.83 -3.39
C LEU A 100 -5.37 -7.52 -2.97
N LEU A 101 -4.75 -6.39 -3.27
CA LEU A 101 -5.29 -5.08 -2.92
C LEU A 101 -4.76 -3.99 -3.84
N GLN A 102 -5.46 -2.86 -3.85
CA GLN A 102 -4.96 -1.62 -4.41
C GLN A 102 -5.18 -0.47 -3.43
N LYS A 103 -4.22 0.45 -3.38
CA LYS A 103 -4.29 1.66 -2.56
C LYS A 103 -4.09 2.88 -3.46
N LYS A 104 -5.04 3.83 -3.40
CA LYS A 104 -4.83 5.17 -3.94
C LYS A 104 -3.88 5.92 -3.00
N SER A 105 -2.92 6.66 -3.54
CA SER A 105 -2.05 7.50 -2.70
C SER A 105 -2.23 8.99 -3.00
N THR A 106 -2.26 9.36 -4.27
CA THR A 106 -2.47 10.75 -4.72
C THR A 106 -3.29 10.73 -6.02
N PHE A 107 -3.63 11.90 -6.54
CA PHE A 107 -4.38 12.02 -7.80
C PHE A 107 -3.68 11.24 -8.92
N HIS A 108 -4.39 10.25 -9.48
CA HIS A 108 -3.88 9.31 -10.47
C HIS A 108 -2.58 8.57 -10.08
N ARG A 109 -2.38 8.24 -8.80
CA ARG A 109 -1.37 7.27 -8.36
C ARG A 109 -2.04 6.12 -7.62
N THR A 110 -1.77 4.90 -8.08
CA THR A 110 -2.28 3.68 -7.46
C THR A 110 -1.18 2.63 -7.38
N LEU A 111 -1.08 2.00 -6.21
CA LEU A 111 -0.30 0.80 -5.99
C LEU A 111 -1.22 -0.41 -6.09
N PHE A 112 -0.79 -1.44 -6.81
CA PHE A 112 -1.49 -2.70 -6.95
C PHE A 112 -0.61 -3.83 -6.43
N VAL A 113 -1.11 -4.60 -5.48
CA VAL A 113 -0.39 -5.73 -4.87
C VAL A 113 -0.98 -7.03 -5.40
N PHE A 114 -0.10 -7.92 -5.85
CA PHE A 114 -0.46 -9.24 -6.34
C PHE A 114 0.37 -10.31 -5.66
N MET A 115 -0.22 -11.46 -5.42
CA MET A 115 0.47 -12.58 -4.79
C MET A 115 0.11 -13.92 -5.43
N CYS A 116 1.01 -14.89 -5.29
CA CYS A 116 0.75 -16.25 -5.68
C CYS A 116 -0.19 -16.90 -4.67
N PRO A 117 -1.30 -17.55 -5.09
CA PRO A 117 -2.20 -18.24 -4.16
C PRO A 117 -1.60 -19.54 -3.58
N SER A 118 -0.41 -19.95 -4.03
CA SER A 118 0.26 -21.15 -3.57
C SER A 118 1.09 -20.87 -2.31
N MET A 119 0.68 -21.44 -1.17
CA MET A 119 1.41 -21.33 0.10
C MET A 119 2.86 -21.81 0.00
N SER A 120 3.14 -22.84 -0.80
CA SER A 120 4.51 -23.30 -1.01
C SER A 120 5.37 -22.27 -1.75
N CYS A 121 4.78 -21.47 -2.65
CA CYS A 121 5.50 -20.37 -3.30
C CYS A 121 5.75 -19.22 -2.33
N LEU A 122 4.78 -18.87 -1.47
CA LEU A 122 4.91 -17.81 -0.48
C LEU A 122 5.97 -18.14 0.59
N LEU A 123 5.94 -19.36 1.12
CA LEU A 123 6.94 -19.83 2.10
C LEU A 123 8.34 -19.90 1.48
N ARG A 124 8.44 -20.35 0.22
CA ARG A 124 9.71 -20.34 -0.50
C ARG A 124 10.22 -18.92 -0.71
N ASP A 125 9.36 -18.00 -1.14
CA ASP A 125 9.72 -16.59 -1.29
C ASP A 125 10.26 -16.02 0.01
N GLN A 126 9.53 -16.19 1.13
CA GLN A 126 9.97 -15.76 2.46
C GLN A 126 11.39 -16.26 2.79
N HIS A 127 11.65 -17.54 2.56
CA HIS A 127 12.97 -18.13 2.76
C HIS A 127 14.04 -17.56 1.84
N GLU A 128 13.74 -17.32 0.56
CA GLU A 128 14.68 -16.69 -0.38
C GLU A 128 14.98 -15.22 -0.02
N GLN A 129 14.03 -14.46 0.55
CA GLN A 129 14.30 -13.06 0.94
C GLN A 129 15.29 -12.95 2.10
N TRP A 130 15.39 -13.99 2.92
CA TRP A 130 16.34 -14.03 4.03
C TRP A 130 17.79 -14.31 3.57
N LYS A 131 17.97 -14.83 2.36
CA LYS A 131 19.30 -15.06 1.79
C LYS A 131 19.83 -13.74 1.24
N ARG A 132 20.89 -13.21 1.87
CA ARG A 132 21.47 -11.88 1.58
C ARG A 132 22.24 -11.77 0.25
N GLU A 133 22.27 -12.82 -0.58
CA GLU A 133 23.18 -12.88 -1.74
C GLU A 133 22.45 -13.10 -3.08
N GLY A 134 22.49 -12.05 -3.92
CA GLY A 134 22.79 -12.04 -5.37
C GLY A 134 22.07 -12.98 -6.35
N GLY A 135 21.16 -13.84 -5.91
CA GLY A 135 20.46 -14.81 -6.76
C GLY A 135 19.32 -14.21 -7.57
N ASN A 136 18.90 -14.95 -8.60
CA ASN A 136 17.75 -14.65 -9.45
C ASN A 136 16.52 -14.29 -8.58
N LEU A 137 16.01 -13.05 -8.67
CA LEU A 137 14.94 -12.51 -7.82
C LEU A 137 13.57 -13.10 -8.18
N CYS A 138 13.41 -14.41 -8.00
CA CYS A 138 12.10 -15.04 -8.07
C CYS A 138 11.24 -14.51 -6.92
N ARG A 139 10.14 -13.84 -7.26
CA ARG A 139 9.17 -13.31 -6.28
C ARG A 139 7.78 -13.89 -6.54
N SER A 140 7.13 -14.25 -5.46
CA SER A 140 5.74 -14.72 -5.41
C SER A 140 4.76 -13.59 -5.10
N VAL A 141 5.26 -12.48 -4.55
CA VAL A 141 4.52 -11.23 -4.34
C VAL A 141 5.12 -10.13 -5.22
N LYS A 142 4.29 -9.36 -5.91
CA LYS A 142 4.73 -8.25 -6.76
C LYS A 142 3.82 -7.05 -6.57
N VAL A 143 4.44 -5.87 -6.56
CA VAL A 143 3.75 -4.58 -6.46
C VAL A 143 3.96 -3.81 -7.75
N PHE A 144 2.88 -3.29 -8.32
CA PHE A 144 2.92 -2.43 -9.50
C PHE A 144 2.45 -1.04 -9.11
N ARG A 145 3.25 -0.04 -9.48
CA ARG A 145 2.89 1.37 -9.37
C ARG A 145 2.38 1.86 -10.72
N CYS A 146 1.21 2.47 -10.73
CA CYS A 146 0.70 3.22 -11.87
C CYS A 146 0.60 4.69 -11.49
N GLN A 147 1.18 5.56 -12.32
CA GLN A 147 1.05 7.01 -12.20
C GLN A 147 0.63 7.55 -13.57
N LEU A 148 -0.49 8.28 -13.61
CA LEU A 148 -0.85 9.06 -14.79
C LEU A 148 -0.67 10.55 -14.50
N PRO A 149 -0.40 11.38 -15.53
CA PRO A 149 -0.49 12.83 -15.40
C PRO A 149 -1.92 13.27 -15.06
N ARG A 150 -2.07 14.48 -14.49
CA ARG A 150 -3.38 15.08 -14.18
C ARG A 150 -4.28 15.08 -15.43
N THR A 151 -3.76 15.58 -16.54
CA THR A 151 -4.41 15.52 -17.86
C THR A 151 -3.98 14.25 -18.57
N ASN A 152 -4.93 13.34 -18.80
CA ASN A 152 -4.68 12.08 -19.50
C ASN A 152 -5.91 11.65 -20.33
N PRO A 153 -5.78 10.67 -21.24
CA PRO A 153 -6.87 10.27 -22.13
C PRO A 153 -8.01 9.46 -21.46
N PHE A 154 -7.89 9.10 -20.18
CA PHE A 154 -8.78 8.13 -19.54
C PHE A 154 -9.74 8.76 -18.54
N TYR A 155 -9.35 9.86 -17.90
CA TYR A 155 -10.07 10.51 -16.80
C TYR A 155 -10.10 12.04 -16.94
N SER A 156 -11.08 12.65 -16.28
CA SER A 156 -11.15 14.11 -16.12
C SER A 156 -9.95 14.63 -15.30
N SER A 157 -9.56 15.89 -15.55
CA SER A 157 -8.61 16.60 -14.69
C SER A 157 -9.19 16.97 -13.33
N GLU A 158 -10.52 16.95 -13.21
CA GLU A 158 -11.27 17.24 -11.99
C GLU A 158 -11.64 15.95 -11.25
N PRO A 159 -11.71 15.97 -9.91
CA PRO A 159 -12.10 14.81 -9.12
C PRO A 159 -13.52 14.35 -9.44
N PRO A 160 -13.80 13.03 -9.29
CA PRO A 160 -15.13 12.47 -9.55
C PRO A 160 -16.16 13.03 -8.57
N ARG A 161 -17.36 13.33 -9.07
CA ARG A 161 -18.45 13.94 -8.27
C ARG A 161 -19.15 12.96 -7.34
N ARG A 162 -19.07 11.65 -7.63
CA ARG A 162 -19.76 10.55 -6.93
C ARG A 162 -21.29 10.66 -6.93
N ASP A 163 -21.86 11.37 -7.90
CA ASP A 163 -23.32 11.46 -8.12
C ASP A 163 -23.86 10.34 -9.02
N GLY A 164 -22.98 9.43 -9.47
CA GLY A 164 -23.30 8.33 -10.38
C GLY A 164 -23.25 8.70 -11.87
N THR A 165 -22.93 9.96 -12.21
CA THR A 165 -22.75 10.41 -13.60
C THR A 165 -21.32 10.21 -14.10
N ASP A 166 -20.37 10.00 -13.18
CA ASP A 166 -18.96 9.78 -13.51
C ASP A 166 -18.77 8.55 -14.41
N LYS A 167 -18.01 8.73 -15.49
CA LYS A 167 -17.69 7.66 -16.44
C LYS A 167 -16.24 7.80 -16.92
N PRO A 168 -15.56 6.68 -17.20
CA PRO A 168 -14.26 6.76 -17.85
C PRO A 168 -14.42 7.25 -19.29
N LEU A 169 -13.41 7.96 -19.80
CA LEU A 169 -13.44 8.51 -21.16
C LEU A 169 -13.24 7.46 -22.25
N CYS A 170 -12.72 6.27 -21.90
CA CYS A 170 -12.44 5.20 -22.84
C CYS A 170 -12.84 3.83 -22.28
N THR A 171 -12.91 2.81 -23.14
CA THR A 171 -12.96 1.40 -22.70
C THR A 171 -11.54 0.87 -22.46
N GLY A 172 -11.40 -0.14 -21.59
CA GLY A 172 -10.12 -0.81 -21.36
C GLY A 172 -9.86 -1.96 -22.32
N VAL A 173 -8.68 -2.58 -22.19
CA VAL A 173 -8.35 -3.82 -22.92
C VAL A 173 -9.26 -4.97 -22.50
N SER A 174 -9.46 -5.93 -23.40
CA SER A 174 -10.18 -7.17 -23.07
C SER A 174 -9.38 -8.00 -22.08
N LEU A 175 -9.96 -8.24 -20.91
CA LEU A 175 -9.35 -9.00 -19.83
C LEU A 175 -9.58 -10.51 -20.00
N CYS A 176 -8.83 -11.29 -19.24
CA CYS A 176 -9.00 -12.74 -19.16
C CYS A 176 -10.38 -13.10 -18.62
N CYS A 177 -11.15 -13.90 -19.35
CA CYS A 177 -12.49 -14.34 -18.94
C CYS A 177 -12.47 -15.21 -17.67
N TRP A 178 -11.34 -15.86 -17.36
CA TRP A 178 -11.21 -16.67 -16.15
C TRP A 178 -10.98 -15.81 -14.90
N CYS A 179 -9.90 -15.02 -14.84
CA CYS A 179 -9.55 -14.28 -13.62
C CYS A 179 -9.98 -12.80 -13.61
N GLY A 180 -10.41 -12.25 -14.74
CA GLY A 180 -10.79 -10.84 -14.85
C GLY A 180 -9.67 -9.82 -14.58
N THR A 181 -8.44 -10.27 -14.35
CA THR A 181 -7.35 -9.42 -13.84
C THR A 181 -6.44 -8.94 -14.97
N TRP A 182 -5.89 -9.88 -15.74
CA TRP A 182 -4.83 -9.59 -16.70
C TRP A 182 -5.37 -9.50 -18.13
N LYS A 183 -4.64 -8.83 -19.03
CA LYS A 183 -4.95 -8.77 -20.46
C LYS A 183 -5.11 -10.18 -21.04
N GLY A 184 -6.22 -10.41 -21.74
CA GLY A 184 -6.49 -11.67 -22.41
C GLY A 184 -5.80 -11.72 -23.78
N GLU A 185 -4.57 -12.22 -23.80
CA GLU A 185 -3.74 -12.32 -25.02
C GLU A 185 -4.06 -13.57 -25.84
N LYS A 186 -4.44 -14.67 -25.19
CA LYS A 186 -4.71 -15.97 -25.85
C LYS A 186 -6.21 -16.13 -26.08
N LEU A 187 -6.63 -16.39 -27.32
CA LEU A 187 -8.03 -16.67 -27.66
C LEU A 187 -8.33 -18.16 -27.53
N CYS A 188 -9.56 -18.51 -27.16
CA CYS A 188 -10.03 -19.89 -27.34
C CYS A 188 -9.90 -20.26 -28.83
N SER A 189 -9.18 -21.33 -29.14
CA SER A 189 -8.93 -21.78 -30.51
C SER A 189 -10.21 -22.18 -31.25
N SER A 190 -11.23 -22.62 -30.52
CA SER A 190 -12.51 -23.07 -31.06
C SER A 190 -13.47 -21.90 -31.31
N CYS A 191 -13.95 -21.21 -30.27
CA CYS A 191 -14.93 -20.13 -30.47
C CYS A 191 -14.33 -18.78 -30.87
N ARG A 192 -13.04 -18.52 -30.57
CA ARG A 192 -12.37 -17.22 -30.77
C ARG A 192 -13.07 -15.99 -30.17
N LYS A 193 -14.02 -16.18 -29.24
CA LYS A 193 -14.76 -15.10 -28.56
C LYS A 193 -14.24 -14.81 -27.15
N VAL A 194 -13.76 -15.83 -26.43
CA VAL A 194 -13.22 -15.67 -25.07
C VAL A 194 -11.69 -15.60 -25.09
N ARG A 195 -11.14 -14.84 -24.14
CA ARG A 195 -9.70 -14.56 -24.03
C ARG A 195 -9.13 -14.98 -22.67
N TYR A 196 -7.86 -15.35 -22.66
CA TYR A 196 -7.14 -15.85 -21.49
C TYR A 196 -5.76 -15.20 -21.37
N CYS A 197 -5.32 -14.95 -20.14
CA CYS A 197 -3.97 -14.43 -19.89
C CYS A 197 -2.92 -15.53 -19.75
N SER A 198 -3.34 -16.80 -19.63
CA SER A 198 -2.46 -17.98 -19.57
C SER A 198 -3.19 -19.23 -20.07
N GLU A 199 -2.43 -20.26 -20.45
CA GLU A 199 -2.97 -21.56 -20.85
C GLU A 199 -3.64 -22.29 -19.68
N LYS A 200 -3.14 -22.12 -18.45
CA LYS A 200 -3.77 -22.70 -17.27
C LYS A 200 -5.16 -22.12 -17.03
N HIS A 201 -5.33 -20.81 -17.18
CA HIS A 201 -6.65 -20.18 -17.04
C HIS A 201 -7.63 -20.66 -18.11
N GLN A 202 -7.15 -20.90 -19.35
CA GLN A 202 -7.95 -21.54 -20.39
C GLN A 202 -8.36 -22.96 -19.99
N ALA A 203 -7.42 -23.78 -19.50
CA ALA A 203 -7.67 -25.15 -19.10
C ALA A 203 -8.62 -25.26 -17.90
N LEU A 204 -8.50 -24.35 -16.92
CA LEU A 204 -9.41 -24.26 -15.78
C LEU A 204 -10.83 -23.90 -16.25
N HIS A 205 -10.96 -22.84 -17.04
CA HIS A 205 -12.27 -22.43 -17.56
C HIS A 205 -12.93 -23.51 -18.42
N TRP A 206 -12.14 -24.23 -19.21
CA TRP A 206 -12.61 -25.37 -20.00
C TRP A 206 -13.24 -26.46 -19.13
N ARG A 207 -12.57 -26.83 -18.02
CA ARG A 207 -13.08 -27.82 -17.06
C ARG A 207 -14.29 -27.33 -16.28
N SER A 208 -14.38 -26.04 -15.98
CA SER A 208 -15.47 -25.45 -15.20
C SER A 208 -16.77 -25.25 -15.97
N GLY A 209 -16.78 -25.41 -17.29
CA GLY A 209 -18.03 -25.34 -18.07
C GLY A 209 -17.87 -24.83 -19.50
N HIS A 210 -16.77 -24.13 -19.80
CA HIS A 210 -16.60 -23.52 -21.12
C HIS A 210 -16.62 -24.53 -22.26
N LYS A 211 -16.33 -25.82 -22.03
CA LYS A 211 -16.51 -26.87 -23.05
C LYS A 211 -17.92 -26.90 -23.64
N ASN A 212 -18.94 -26.68 -22.82
CA ASN A 212 -20.34 -26.68 -23.23
C ASN A 212 -20.72 -25.32 -23.83
N ASP A 213 -20.32 -24.23 -23.18
CA ASP A 213 -20.63 -22.87 -23.62
C ASP A 213 -19.94 -22.51 -24.93
N CYS A 214 -18.72 -23.01 -25.14
CA CYS A 214 -17.95 -22.77 -26.37
C CYS A 214 -18.72 -23.17 -27.62
N ARG A 215 -19.48 -24.28 -27.56
CA ARG A 215 -20.33 -24.71 -28.69
C ARG A 215 -21.53 -23.78 -28.88
N ARG A 216 -22.17 -23.38 -27.78
CA ARG A 216 -23.33 -22.46 -27.81
C ARG A 216 -22.95 -21.08 -28.34
N ILE A 217 -21.78 -20.57 -27.96
CA ILE A 217 -21.23 -19.29 -28.41
C ILE A 217 -20.94 -19.30 -29.92
N ILE A 218 -20.55 -20.44 -30.49
CA ILE A 218 -20.36 -20.55 -31.94
C ILE A 218 -21.71 -20.46 -32.67
N SER A 219 -22.79 -20.94 -32.03
CA SER A 219 -24.13 -20.97 -32.61
C SER A 219 -24.98 -19.73 -32.32
N SER A 220 -24.51 -18.80 -31.49
CA SER A 220 -25.26 -17.60 -31.09
C SER A 220 -24.40 -16.34 -31.25
N GLU A 221 -24.95 -15.33 -31.92
CA GLU A 221 -24.37 -13.98 -32.07
C GLU A 221 -24.49 -13.13 -30.78
N ALA A 222 -25.04 -13.68 -29.69
CA ALA A 222 -25.30 -12.94 -28.47
C ALA A 222 -24.00 -12.49 -27.78
N SER A 223 -23.80 -11.17 -27.76
CA SER A 223 -22.74 -10.46 -27.06
C SER A 223 -23.15 -10.16 -25.63
N ASP A 224 -23.11 -11.16 -24.75
CA ASP A 224 -23.08 -10.88 -23.31
C ASP A 224 -21.67 -10.52 -22.87
N SER A 225 -21.57 -9.46 -22.07
CA SER A 225 -20.30 -9.04 -21.47
C SER A 225 -19.79 -10.17 -20.58
N PRO A 226 -18.53 -10.63 -20.73
CA PRO A 226 -18.06 -11.79 -20.01
C PRO A 226 -17.88 -11.44 -18.52
N LEU A 227 -18.78 -11.98 -17.69
CA LEU A 227 -18.57 -12.09 -16.25
C LEU A 227 -17.29 -12.90 -15.98
N VAL A 228 -16.62 -12.61 -14.87
CA VAL A 228 -15.44 -13.35 -14.45
C VAL A 228 -15.86 -14.77 -14.06
N ALA A 229 -15.32 -15.78 -14.75
CA ALA A 229 -15.73 -17.18 -14.59
C ALA A 229 -15.09 -17.89 -13.39
N SER A 230 -14.01 -17.35 -12.83
CA SER A 230 -13.33 -17.93 -11.68
C SER A 230 -14.16 -17.76 -10.40
N THR A 231 -14.30 -18.85 -9.65
CA THR A 231 -14.89 -18.88 -8.30
C THR A 231 -13.86 -18.74 -7.20
N THR A 232 -12.58 -18.52 -7.54
CA THR A 232 -11.46 -18.50 -6.59
C THR A 232 -10.94 -17.09 -6.31
N LEU A 233 -11.64 -16.05 -6.79
CA LEU A 233 -11.31 -14.67 -6.43
C LEU A 233 -11.51 -14.45 -4.93
N TRP A 234 -10.65 -13.65 -4.33
CA TRP A 234 -10.87 -13.23 -2.94
C TRP A 234 -12.10 -12.33 -2.89
N PRO A 235 -12.87 -12.36 -1.79
CA PRO A 235 -14.02 -11.50 -1.65
C PRO A 235 -13.59 -10.03 -1.72
N GLU A 236 -14.46 -9.20 -2.27
CA GLU A 236 -14.17 -7.81 -2.59
C GLU A 236 -14.63 -6.90 -1.46
N TYR A 237 -13.75 -6.01 -1.01
CA TYR A 237 -13.97 -5.09 0.10
C TYR A 237 -13.43 -3.70 -0.21
N GLU A 238 -14.04 -2.68 0.39
CA GLU A 238 -13.54 -1.31 0.37
C GLU A 238 -12.52 -1.12 1.51
N ILE A 239 -11.44 -0.38 1.26
CA ILE A 239 -10.50 0.01 2.31
C ILE A 239 -10.85 1.45 2.71
N ALA A 240 -11.48 1.59 3.87
CA ALA A 240 -11.69 2.87 4.53
C ALA A 240 -10.38 3.31 5.19
N ILE A 241 -10.06 4.60 5.06
CA ILE A 241 -8.85 5.20 5.60
C ILE A 241 -9.31 6.26 6.60
N GLU A 242 -8.90 6.13 7.85
CA GLU A 242 -9.33 6.97 8.96
C GLU A 242 -8.10 7.44 9.75
N GLU A 243 -8.18 8.64 10.33
CA GLU A 243 -7.08 9.21 11.11
C GLU A 243 -7.11 8.67 12.54
N GLU A 244 -5.96 8.29 13.09
CA GLU A 244 -5.89 7.58 14.37
C GLU A 244 -6.46 8.37 15.54
N TYR A 245 -6.34 9.70 15.54
CA TYR A 245 -6.79 10.54 16.65
C TYR A 245 -8.31 10.41 16.92
N VAL A 246 -9.09 9.95 15.94
CA VAL A 246 -10.52 9.64 16.11
C VAL A 246 -10.73 8.64 17.24
N PHE A 247 -9.84 7.65 17.38
CA PHE A 247 -9.92 6.60 18.39
C PHE A 247 -9.32 7.01 19.75
N ASN A 248 -8.54 8.09 19.80
CA ASN A 248 -7.99 8.59 21.06
C ASN A 248 -9.06 9.30 21.90
N SER A 249 -10.07 9.91 21.27
CA SER A 249 -11.09 10.68 21.99
C SER A 249 -12.18 9.82 22.64
N GLU A 250 -12.39 8.58 22.19
CA GLU A 250 -13.48 7.71 22.68
C GLU A 250 -13.17 7.06 24.03
N VAL A 251 -11.90 7.05 24.47
CA VAL A 251 -11.47 6.38 25.72
C VAL A 251 -11.50 7.33 26.93
N SER A 252 -11.72 8.63 26.73
CA SER A 252 -11.66 9.62 27.82
C SER A 252 -12.97 9.89 28.55
N GLU A 253 -14.15 9.50 28.03
CA GLU A 253 -15.43 9.92 28.62
C GLU A 253 -16.04 8.97 29.68
N GLU A 254 -15.47 7.79 29.95
CA GLU A 254 -16.09 6.82 30.88
C GLU A 254 -15.36 6.57 32.21
N ASN A 255 -14.45 7.46 32.66
CA ASN A 255 -13.79 7.26 33.98
C ASN A 255 -13.86 8.46 34.94
N SER A 256 -14.99 9.18 34.92
CA SER A 256 -15.34 10.17 35.96
C SER A 256 -16.56 9.76 36.78
N SER A 257 -16.62 8.51 37.26
CA SER A 257 -17.55 8.14 38.33
C SER A 257 -16.80 7.63 39.56
N SER A 258 -16.74 8.53 40.52
CA SER A 258 -16.14 8.38 41.84
C SER A 258 -16.75 7.22 42.63
N THR A 259 -15.93 6.24 42.99
CA THR A 259 -16.12 5.44 44.21
C THR A 259 -14.76 5.09 44.82
N SER A 260 -14.16 6.09 45.46
CA SER A 260 -13.05 5.94 46.39
C SER A 260 -13.53 5.30 47.69
N LEU A 261 -13.19 4.03 47.93
CA LEU A 261 -13.17 3.42 49.27
C LEU A 261 -12.14 2.26 49.33
N VAL A 262 -10.85 2.53 49.56
CA VAL A 262 -9.92 1.56 50.19
C VAL A 262 -8.91 2.30 51.09
N PRO A 263 -8.63 1.83 52.33
CA PRO A 263 -7.79 2.54 53.29
C PRO A 263 -6.28 2.41 53.02
N THR A 264 -5.58 3.46 53.42
CA THR A 264 -4.11 3.64 53.57
C THR A 264 -3.38 2.43 54.16
N ASP A 265 -2.42 1.89 53.42
CA ASP A 265 -1.19 1.30 53.99
C ASP A 265 -0.07 1.37 52.94
N ASN A 266 0.65 2.50 52.94
CA ASN A 266 1.35 3.06 51.77
C ASN A 266 2.88 2.88 51.79
N ASN A 267 3.42 1.87 52.48
CA ASN A 267 4.90 1.79 52.63
C ASN A 267 5.53 0.41 52.40
N LYS A 268 4.75 -0.59 51.94
CA LYS A 268 5.28 -1.94 51.62
C LYS A 268 4.95 -2.44 50.22
N LYS A 269 4.09 -1.73 49.48
CA LYS A 269 3.80 -2.05 48.08
C LYS A 269 4.79 -1.40 47.13
N ASP A 270 5.33 -0.23 47.50
CA ASP A 270 6.29 0.47 46.65
C ASP A 270 7.61 -0.29 46.52
N GLU A 271 8.19 -0.87 47.56
CA GLU A 271 9.41 -1.70 47.41
C GLU A 271 9.19 -2.98 46.57
N MET A 272 8.01 -3.59 46.65
CA MET A 272 7.69 -4.79 45.88
C MET A 272 7.40 -4.45 44.41
N VAL A 273 6.79 -3.30 44.15
CA VAL A 273 6.54 -2.77 42.80
C VAL A 273 7.83 -2.23 42.18
N GLN A 274 8.70 -1.57 42.97
CA GLN A 274 10.03 -1.13 42.55
C GLN A 274 10.94 -2.33 42.25
N SER A 275 10.91 -3.39 43.08
CA SER A 275 11.66 -4.62 42.82
C SER A 275 11.14 -5.42 41.62
N LEU A 276 9.85 -5.31 41.31
CA LEU A 276 9.26 -5.85 40.08
C LEU A 276 9.66 -5.00 38.87
N MET A 277 9.65 -3.67 38.98
CA MET A 277 10.09 -2.77 37.91
C MET A 277 11.60 -2.88 37.63
N ASP A 278 12.44 -3.09 38.65
CA ASP A 278 13.88 -3.32 38.51
C ASP A 278 14.20 -4.72 37.95
N GLN A 279 13.28 -5.69 38.08
CA GLN A 279 13.36 -6.98 37.37
C GLN A 279 12.94 -6.87 35.89
N PHE A 280 12.37 -5.74 35.49
CA PHE A 280 12.14 -5.36 34.10
C PHE A 280 13.11 -4.24 33.72
N GLU A 281 14.42 -4.51 33.75
CA GLU A 281 15.34 -3.94 32.76
C GLU A 281 14.87 -4.40 31.37
N ALA A 282 13.79 -3.76 30.92
CA ALA A 282 13.16 -3.98 29.65
C ALA A 282 14.11 -3.41 28.62
N ASP A 283 14.79 -4.33 27.92
CA ASP A 283 15.29 -4.13 26.58
C ASP A 283 14.37 -3.13 25.85
N ALA A 284 14.92 -2.02 25.35
CA ALA A 284 14.13 -0.91 24.81
C ALA A 284 13.10 -1.40 23.76
N ASP A 285 13.45 -2.49 23.07
CA ASP A 285 12.60 -3.24 22.14
C ASP A 285 11.32 -3.79 22.78
N LYS A 286 11.37 -4.30 24.02
CA LYS A 286 10.18 -4.79 24.74
C LYS A 286 9.23 -3.66 25.12
N LYS A 287 9.76 -2.50 25.52
CA LYS A 287 8.95 -1.33 25.84
C LYS A 287 8.30 -0.76 24.57
N SER A 288 9.07 -0.66 23.48
CA SER A 288 8.55 -0.26 22.16
C SER A 288 7.46 -1.21 21.67
N TRP A 289 7.67 -2.52 21.80
CA TRP A 289 6.69 -3.53 21.43
C TRP A 289 5.41 -3.46 22.27
N ALA A 290 5.52 -3.26 23.59
CA ALA A 290 4.36 -3.10 24.46
C ALA A 290 3.54 -1.86 24.08
N SER A 291 4.21 -0.71 23.84
CA SER A 291 3.54 0.51 23.37
C SER A 291 2.86 0.32 22.01
N PHE A 292 3.50 -0.41 21.08
CA PHE A 292 2.88 -0.75 19.80
C PHE A 292 1.64 -1.63 19.98
N GLN A 293 1.70 -2.64 20.86
CA GLN A 293 0.55 -3.50 21.15
C GLN A 293 -0.61 -2.73 21.78
N GLU A 294 -0.33 -1.81 22.70
CA GLU A 294 -1.35 -0.94 23.30
C GLU A 294 -2.00 -0.03 22.25
N ARG A 295 -1.20 0.50 21.32
CA ARG A 295 -1.69 1.31 20.19
C ARG A 295 -2.61 0.50 19.26
N LEU A 296 -2.21 -0.72 18.90
CA LEU A 296 -3.05 -1.65 18.13
C LEU A 296 -4.36 -2.01 18.84
N ALA A 297 -4.36 -2.06 20.17
CA ALA A 297 -5.56 -2.38 20.94
C ALA A 297 -6.66 -1.30 20.83
N ARG A 298 -6.32 -0.07 20.44
CA ARG A 298 -7.29 1.01 20.20
C ARG A 298 -8.13 0.77 18.95
N ALA A 299 -7.57 0.08 17.95
CA ALA A 299 -8.24 -0.24 16.70
C ALA A 299 -7.92 -1.68 16.27
N PRO A 300 -8.45 -2.70 16.97
CA PRO A 300 -8.07 -4.11 16.76
C PRO A 300 -8.49 -4.65 15.38
N GLU A 301 -9.48 -4.02 14.73
CA GLU A 301 -9.95 -4.38 13.39
C GLU A 301 -9.14 -3.72 12.26
N GLN A 302 -8.11 -2.92 12.60
CA GLN A 302 -7.22 -2.31 11.63
C GLN A 302 -6.46 -3.40 10.84
N VAL A 303 -6.31 -3.16 9.54
CA VAL A 303 -5.40 -3.93 8.69
C VAL A 303 -4.01 -3.31 8.74
N LEU A 304 -3.03 -4.11 9.17
CA LEU A 304 -1.61 -3.77 9.28
C LEU A 304 -0.82 -4.10 8.01
#